data_AF-A0A1N7GP08-F1
#
_entry.id   AF-A0A1N7GP08-F1
#
_cell.length_a   1.000
_cell.length_b   1.000
_cell.length_c   1.000
_cell.angle_alpha   90.00
_cell.angle_beta   90.00
_cell.angle_gamma   90.00
#
_symmetry.space_group_name_H-M   'P 1'
#
loop_
_entity.id
_entity.type
_entity.pdbx_description
1 polymer ?
#
loop_
_entity_poly.entity_id
_entity_poly.type
_entity_poly.pdbx_seq_one_letter_code
_entity_poly.pdbx_strand_id
1 'polypeptide(L)'
;MPQTVVADLERLMTLTRAQLRAIDGPDADVIALVEHSRDEQIELCELADLAADRDDEETARHHEQEAAAWRETARLLTLHLALRHGVSDRTSGVA
;
A
#
# COMPACT_ATOMS: atom_id res chain seq x y z
N MET A 1 18.10 -13.70 -3.10
CA MET A 1 16.82 -13.97 -3.76
C MET A 1 16.14 -12.64 -4.01
N PRO A 2 15.74 -12.29 -5.25
CA PRO A 2 14.95 -11.08 -5.46
C PRO A 2 13.65 -11.22 -4.66
N GLN A 3 13.35 -10.24 -3.81
CA GLN A 3 12.09 -10.19 -3.07
C GLN A 3 10.98 -9.92 -4.09
N THR A 4 9.89 -10.68 -4.00
CA THR A 4 8.70 -10.43 -4.82
C THR A 4 7.83 -9.40 -4.14
N VAL A 5 7.07 -8.63 -4.93
CA VAL A 5 6.11 -7.64 -4.40
C VAL A 5 5.14 -8.26 -3.39
N VAL A 6 4.72 -9.50 -3.63
CA VAL A 6 3.85 -10.26 -2.70
C VAL A 6 4.54 -10.52 -1.36
N ALA A 7 5.82 -10.92 -1.36
CA ALA A 7 6.56 -11.15 -0.12
C ALA A 7 6.83 -9.86 0.67
N ASP A 8 6.88 -8.71 0.00
CA ASP A 8 6.94 -7.40 0.65
C ASP A 8 5.60 -7.02 1.27
N LEU A 9 4.49 -7.25 0.57
CA LEU A 9 3.13 -7.04 1.08
C LEU A 9 2.81 -7.92 2.29
N GLU A 10 3.23 -9.19 2.29
CA GLU A 10 3.07 -10.08 3.44
C GLU A 10 3.78 -9.57 4.70
N ARG A 11 4.93 -8.90 4.54
CA ARG A 11 5.73 -8.36 5.66
C ARG A 11 5.12 -7.11 6.28
N LEU A 12 4.33 -6.35 5.54
CA LEU A 12 3.66 -5.15 6.07
C LEU A 12 2.48 -5.51 6.99
N MET A 13 1.93 -6.72 6.87
CA MET A 13 0.80 -7.21 7.69
C MET A 13 -0.45 -6.32 7.65
N THR A 14 -0.57 -5.43 6.67
CA THR A 14 -1.73 -4.56 6.42
C THR A 14 -2.87 -5.33 5.77
N LEU A 15 -2.55 -6.22 4.83
CA LEU A 15 -3.54 -7.03 4.11
C LEU A 15 -3.80 -8.37 4.80
N THR A 16 -5.07 -8.77 4.83
CA THR A 16 -5.47 -10.12 5.24
C THR A 16 -4.99 -11.16 4.21
N ARG A 17 -4.91 -12.42 4.64
CA ARG A 17 -4.62 -13.55 3.72
C ARG A 17 -5.60 -13.66 2.55
N ALA A 18 -6.85 -13.21 2.72
CA ALA A 18 -7.83 -13.20 1.65
C ALA A 18 -7.54 -12.11 0.62
N GLN A 19 -7.22 -10.90 1.08
CA GLN A 19 -6.81 -9.77 0.23
C GLN A 19 -5.50 -10.07 -0.49
N LEU A 20 -4.53 -10.70 0.17
CA LEU A 20 -3.28 -11.14 -0.46
C LEU A 20 -3.52 -12.12 -1.62
N ARG A 21 -4.51 -13.01 -1.52
CA ARG A 21 -4.89 -13.90 -2.63
C ARG A 21 -5.55 -13.17 -3.79
N ALA A 22 -6.24 -12.06 -3.53
CA ALA A 22 -6.88 -11.26 -4.57
C ALA A 22 -5.87 -10.52 -5.47
N ILE A 23 -4.60 -10.38 -5.04
CA ILE A 23 -3.51 -9.78 -5.81
C ILE A 23 -3.21 -10.56 -7.11
N ASP A 24 -3.44 -11.88 -7.10
CA ASP A 24 -3.30 -12.76 -8.26
C ASP A 24 -4.57 -12.81 -9.13
N GLY A 25 -5.63 -12.10 -8.72
CA GLY A 25 -6.92 -12.04 -9.40
C GLY A 25 -6.97 -11.01 -10.55
N PRO A 26 -8.17 -10.68 -11.05
CA PRO A 26 -8.40 -9.60 -12.01
C PRO A 26 -7.78 -8.27 -11.57
N ASP A 27 -7.37 -7.42 -12.51
CA ASP A 27 -6.78 -6.10 -12.16
C ASP A 27 -7.74 -5.24 -11.34
N ALA A 28 -9.05 -5.37 -11.57
CA ALA A 28 -10.09 -4.70 -10.79
C ALA A 28 -9.99 -4.99 -9.28
N ASP A 29 -9.65 -6.22 -8.90
CA ASP A 29 -9.50 -6.59 -7.49
C ASP A 29 -8.27 -5.90 -6.89
N VAL A 30 -7.17 -5.83 -7.65
CA VAL A 30 -5.95 -5.14 -7.20
C VAL A 30 -6.15 -3.63 -7.13
N ILE A 31 -6.89 -3.04 -8.07
CA ILE A 31 -7.26 -1.61 -8.05
C ILE A 31 -8.12 -1.31 -6.81
N ALA A 32 -9.11 -2.14 -6.51
CA ALA A 32 -9.92 -2.00 -5.31
C ALA A 32 -9.07 -2.07 -4.02
N LEU A 33 -8.05 -2.94 -3.98
CA LEU A 33 -7.11 -2.99 -2.87
C LEU A 33 -6.22 -1.74 -2.78
N VAL A 34 -5.83 -1.13 -3.90
CA VAL A 34 -5.09 0.14 -3.91
C VAL A 34 -5.95 1.26 -3.33
N GLU A 35 -7.21 1.35 -3.74
CA GLU A 35 -8.17 2.35 -3.24
C GLU A 35 -8.41 2.16 -1.75
N HIS A 36 -8.74 0.94 -1.32
CA HIS A 36 -8.90 0.61 0.10
C HIS A 36 -7.65 0.96 0.92
N SER A 37 -6.44 0.62 0.44
CA SER A 37 -5.20 0.94 1.16
C SER A 37 -4.97 2.46 1.28
N ARG A 38 -5.47 3.27 0.35
CA ARG A 38 -5.40 4.73 0.42
C ARG A 38 -6.42 5.29 1.39
N ASP A 39 -7.63 4.73 1.41
CA ASP A 39 -8.68 5.14 2.35
C ASP A 39 -8.23 4.88 3.80
N GLU A 40 -7.68 3.69 4.10
CA GLU A 40 -7.12 3.36 5.42
C GLU A 40 -5.97 4.30 5.81
N GLN A 41 -5.08 4.63 4.85
CA GLN A 41 -4.01 5.59 5.08
C GLN A 41 -4.56 6.97 5.49
N ILE A 42 -5.59 7.46 4.79
CA ILE A 42 -6.21 8.76 5.05
C ILE A 42 -6.87 8.76 6.43
N GLU A 43 -7.66 7.74 6.74
CA GLU A 43 -8.33 7.59 8.04
C GLU A 43 -7.31 7.60 9.19
N LEU A 44 -6.20 6.87 9.06
CA LEU A 44 -5.16 6.84 10.07
C LEU A 44 -4.42 8.17 10.22
N CYS A 45 -4.22 8.93 9.14
CA CYS A 45 -3.70 10.29 9.26
C CYS A 45 -4.66 11.19 10.05
N GLU A 46 -5.96 11.12 9.78
CA GLU A 46 -6.98 11.90 10.51
C GLU A 46 -7.04 11.49 11.99
N LEU A 47 -6.88 10.20 12.30
CA LEU A 47 -6.79 9.70 13.67
C LEU A 47 -5.50 10.11 14.38
N ALA A 48 -4.39 10.22 13.65
CA ALA A 48 -3.13 10.73 14.20
C ALA A 48 -3.28 12.21 14.60
N ASP A 49 -3.83 13.03 13.71
CA ASP A 49 -4.10 14.46 13.98
C ASP A 49 -5.03 14.62 15.19
N LEU A 50 -6.11 13.82 15.26
CA LEU A 50 -7.04 13.86 16.38
C LEU A 50 -6.42 13.44 17.72
N ALA A 51 -5.46 12.50 17.71
CA ALA A 51 -4.73 12.10 18.90
C ALA A 51 -3.73 13.18 19.34
N ALA A 52 -3.06 13.82 18.38
CA ALA A 52 -2.15 14.93 18.65
C ALA A 52 -2.89 16.14 19.27
N ASP A 53 -4.10 16.47 18.77
CA ASP A 53 -4.97 17.51 19.34
C ASP A 53 -5.39 17.23 20.80
N ARG A 54 -5.25 15.97 21.26
CA ARG A 54 -5.55 15.52 22.62
C ARG A 54 -4.30 15.36 23.50
N ASP A 55 -3.13 15.80 23.03
CA ASP A 55 -1.82 15.55 23.64
C ASP A 55 -1.51 14.05 23.87
N ASP A 56 -2.11 13.16 23.06
CA ASP A 56 -1.82 11.72 23.08
C ASP A 56 -0.78 11.36 22.02
N GLU A 57 0.48 11.71 22.30
CA GLU A 57 1.61 11.51 21.39
C GLU A 57 1.89 10.04 21.06
N GLU A 58 1.60 9.11 21.98
CA GLU A 58 1.81 7.68 21.74
C GLU A 58 0.83 7.15 20.70
N THR A 59 -0.45 7.46 20.87
CA THR A 59 -1.50 7.09 19.93
C THR A 59 -1.30 7.77 18.58
N ALA A 60 -0.93 9.06 18.57
CA ALA A 60 -0.64 9.78 17.32
C ALA A 60 0.48 9.09 16.52
N ARG A 61 1.61 8.79 17.18
CA ARG A 61 2.74 8.11 16.56
C ARG A 61 2.40 6.69 16.09
N HIS A 62 1.54 5.99 16.82
CA HIS A 62 1.06 4.68 16.41
C HIS A 62 0.28 4.78 15.09
N HIS A 63 -0.71 5.68 15.00
CA HIS A 63 -1.48 5.88 13.78
C HIS A 63 -0.60 6.34 12.60
N GLU A 64 0.40 7.20 12.82
CA GLU A 64 1.36 7.60 11.78
C GLU A 64 2.14 6.40 11.21
N GLN A 65 2.55 5.46 12.08
CA GLN A 65 3.26 4.25 11.65
C GLN A 65 2.36 3.33 10.82
N GLU A 66 1.12 3.13 11.26
CA GLU A 66 0.14 2.35 10.50
C GLU A 66 -0.19 3.01 9.15
N ALA A 67 -0.40 4.33 9.12
CA ALA A 67 -0.62 5.08 7.89
C ALA A 67 0.57 4.93 6.92
N ALA A 68 1.80 4.97 7.43
CA ALA A 68 2.99 4.75 6.61
C ALA A 68 3.03 3.33 6.00
N ALA A 69 2.61 2.31 6.76
CA ALA A 69 2.50 0.94 6.27
C ALA A 69 1.42 0.79 5.18
N TRP A 70 0.26 1.42 5.35
CA TRP A 70 -0.82 1.44 4.35
C TRP A 70 -0.41 2.17 3.07
N ARG A 71 0.29 3.30 3.19
CA ARG A 71 0.87 4.01 2.05
C ARG A 71 1.83 3.13 1.25
N GLU A 72 2.70 2.40 1.94
CA GLU A 72 3.65 1.48 1.29
C GLU A 72 2.93 0.30 0.63
N THR A 73 1.85 -0.19 1.26
CA THR A 73 0.98 -1.23 0.70
C THR A 73 0.36 -0.78 -0.62
N ALA A 74 -0.24 0.41 -0.66
CA ALA A 74 -0.81 0.99 -1.88
C ALA A 74 0.24 1.15 -2.99
N ARG A 75 1.47 1.57 -2.63
CA ARG A 75 2.60 1.71 -3.57
C ARG A 75 2.99 0.37 -4.17
N LEU A 76 3.13 -0.67 -3.36
CA LEU A 76 3.50 -2.02 -3.80
C LEU A 76 2.43 -2.64 -4.69
N LEU A 77 1.14 -2.50 -4.33
CA LEU A 77 0.03 -2.97 -5.17
C LEU A 77 0.00 -2.25 -6.54
N THR A 78 0.27 -0.94 -6.56
CA THR A 78 0.39 -0.17 -7.80
C THR A 78 1.56 -0.66 -8.66
N LEU A 79 2.71 -0.94 -8.03
CA LEU A 79 3.88 -1.51 -8.71
C LEU A 79 3.56 -2.89 -9.29
N HIS A 80 2.86 -3.75 -8.54
CA HIS A 80 2.43 -5.07 -9.02
C HIS A 80 1.58 -4.97 -10.30
N LEU A 81 0.59 -4.08 -10.32
CA LEU A 81 -0.21 -3.81 -11.52
C LEU A 81 0.66 -3.36 -12.70
N ALA A 82 1.57 -2.41 -12.48
CA ALA A 82 2.47 -1.92 -13.54
C ALA A 82 3.34 -3.05 -14.12
N LEU A 83 3.85 -3.94 -13.27
CA LEU A 83 4.64 -5.10 -13.67
C LEU A 83 3.80 -6.13 -14.45
N ARG A 84 2.55 -6.39 -14.03
CA ARG A 84 1.61 -7.30 -14.71
C ARG A 84 1.30 -6.87 -16.14
N HIS A 85 1.12 -5.57 -16.35
CA HIS A 85 0.85 -5.01 -17.67
C HIS A 85 2.09 -4.87 -18.54
N GLY A 86 3.27 -5.27 -18.02
CA GLY A 86 4.51 -5.16 -18.73
C GLY A 86 4.77 -3.73 -19.15
N VAL A 87 4.77 -2.79 -18.19
CA VAL A 87 5.46 -1.49 -18.37
C VAL A 87 6.93 -1.82 -18.66
N SER A 88 7.16 -2.12 -19.93
CA SER A 88 8.42 -2.17 -20.61
C SER A 88 8.84 -0.73 -20.68
N ASP A 89 9.79 -0.37 -19.83
CA ASP A 89 10.58 0.84 -19.98
C ASP A 89 11.30 0.76 -21.34
N ARG A 90 10.58 1.08 -22.42
CA ARG A 90 11.17 1.49 -23.69
C ARG A 90 11.40 2.99 -23.59
N THR A 91 12.40 3.34 -22.78
CA THR A 91 13.27 4.49 -23.05
C THR A 91 14.06 4.24 -24.32
N SER A 92 13.35 4.14 -25.46
CA SER A 92 13.94 4.33 -26.78
C SER A 92 13.78 5.79 -27.13
N GLY A 93 14.57 6.63 -26.45
CA GLY A 93 14.77 8.03 -26.78
C GLY A 93 16.16 8.20 -27.40
N VAL A 94 16.31 7.76 -28.65
CA VAL A 94 17.39 8.23 -29.53
C VAL A 94 16.84 9.44 -30.27
N ALA A 95 17.43 10.60 -30.02
CA ALA A 95 17.64 11.67 -30.99
C ALA A 95 18.85 12.49 -30.53
#